data_AF-A0A271IW19-F1
#
_entry.id   AF-A0A271IW19-F1
#
_cell.length_a   1.000
_cell.length_b   1.000
_cell.length_c   1.000
_cell.angle_alpha   90.00
_cell.angle_beta   90.00
_cell.angle_gamma   90.00
#
_symmetry.space_group_name_H-M   'P 1'
#
loop_
_entity.id
_entity.type
_entity.pdbx_description
1 polymer ?
#
loop_
_entity_poly.entity_id
_entity_poly.type
_entity_poly.pdbx_seq_one_letter_code
_entity_poly.pdbx_strand_id
1 'polypeptide(L)'
;MTDAPPFARTIRILWLGICGGAFAIMAVMGWLAATSGTAPLADSRDLVFYGVALVAVAATAGAFALFRMMEGRLLQAGSDAEAAALIRSFGIPALATAELPAILGAVGAFLTGELLTLAFGATLFAFAWLTWPSDDRVGYWLSLRHRG
;
A
#
# COMPACT_ATOMS: atom_id res chain seq x y z
N MET A 1 10.46 22.61 19.87
CA MET A 1 10.46 21.24 19.32
C MET A 1 9.04 20.72 19.44
N THR A 2 8.26 20.83 18.37
CA THR A 2 6.87 20.38 18.32
C THR A 2 6.89 18.88 18.10
N ASP A 3 6.63 18.11 19.16
CA ASP A 3 6.35 16.69 19.05
C ASP A 3 5.29 16.48 17.97
N ALA A 4 5.61 15.65 16.97
CA ALA A 4 4.61 15.14 16.05
C ALA A 4 3.41 14.66 16.90
N PRO A 5 2.21 15.22 16.73
CA PRO A 5 1.10 14.92 17.63
C PRO A 5 0.86 13.40 17.63
N PRO A 6 0.44 12.80 18.77
CA PRO A 6 0.32 11.34 18.96
C PRO A 6 -0.32 10.60 17.77
N PHE A 7 -1.25 11.27 17.08
CA PHE A 7 -1.87 10.81 15.84
C PHE A 7 -0.91 10.53 14.68
N ALA A 8 -0.01 11.46 14.34
CA ALA A 8 0.93 11.30 13.22
C ALA A 8 1.86 10.09 13.44
N ARG A 9 2.28 9.88 14.69
CA ARG A 9 3.05 8.71 15.12
C ARG A 9 2.26 7.42 14.93
N THR A 10 0.99 7.38 15.36
CA THR A 10 0.12 6.20 15.16
C THR A 10 -0.03 5.86 13.68
N ILE A 11 -0.29 6.85 12.83
CA ILE A 11 -0.46 6.63 11.38
C ILE A 11 0.84 6.09 10.75
N ARG A 12 2.01 6.63 11.13
CA ARG A 12 3.32 6.09 10.68
C ARG A 12 3.52 4.64 11.07
N ILE A 13 3.21 4.27 12.32
CA ILE A 13 3.36 2.90 12.80
C ILE A 13 2.49 1.95 11.98
N LEU A 14 1.24 2.35 11.69
CA LEU A 14 0.34 1.55 10.86
C LEU A 14 0.87 1.43 9.42
N TRP A 15 1.36 2.52 8.83
CA TRP A 15 2.00 2.50 7.50
C TRP A 15 3.19 1.56 7.44
N LEU A 16 4.07 1.63 8.44
CA LEU A 16 5.24 0.76 8.57
C LEU A 16 4.84 -0.70 8.75
N GLY A 17 3.83 -0.98 9.56
CA GLY A 17 3.33 -2.34 9.79
C GLY A 17 2.83 -2.98 8.49
N ILE A 18 2.06 -2.24 7.71
CA ILE A 18 1.53 -2.69 6.42
C ILE A 18 2.67 -2.91 5.42
N CYS A 19 3.53 -1.90 5.22
CA CYS A 19 4.67 -2.03 4.30
C CYS A 19 5.60 -3.17 4.70
N GLY A 20 5.94 -3.27 6.00
CA GLY A 20 6.81 -4.31 6.54
C GLY A 20 6.22 -5.71 6.38
N GLY A 21 4.90 -5.87 6.56
CA GLY A 21 4.19 -7.13 6.33
C GLY A 21 4.32 -7.59 4.88
N ALA A 22 4.03 -6.71 3.92
CA ALA A 22 4.19 -7.01 2.51
C ALA A 22 5.65 -7.33 2.15
N PHE A 23 6.64 -6.63 2.72
CA PHE A 23 8.06 -6.96 2.53
C PHE A 23 8.43 -8.34 3.03
N ALA A 24 7.97 -8.70 4.23
CA ALA A 24 8.23 -10.01 4.79
C ALA A 24 7.66 -11.12 3.89
N ILE A 25 6.43 -10.94 3.38
CA ILE A 25 5.79 -11.89 2.47
C ILE A 25 6.59 -12.00 1.17
N MET A 26 6.97 -10.88 0.55
CA MET A 26 7.78 -10.89 -0.67
C MET A 26 9.13 -11.60 -0.47
N ALA A 27 9.82 -11.31 0.63
CA ALA A 27 11.11 -11.91 0.93
C ALA A 27 11.00 -13.43 1.14
N VAL A 28 10.02 -13.87 1.94
CA VAL A 28 9.80 -15.30 2.22
C VAL A 28 9.39 -16.05 0.96
N MET A 29 8.39 -15.56 0.24
CA MET A 29 7.88 -16.24 -0.96
C MET A 29 8.89 -16.19 -2.12
N GLY A 30 9.62 -15.09 -2.29
CA GLY A 30 10.69 -14.99 -3.27
C GLY A 30 11.85 -15.94 -2.97
N TRP A 31 12.22 -16.09 -1.69
CA TRP A 31 13.21 -17.09 -1.27
C TRP A 31 12.72 -18.51 -1.52
N LEU A 32 11.46 -18.82 -1.18
CA LEU A 32 10.85 -20.12 -1.46
C LEU A 32 10.80 -20.40 -2.97
N ALA A 33 10.43 -19.42 -3.79
CA ALA A 33 10.43 -19.54 -5.25
C ALA A 33 11.82 -19.86 -5.82
N ALA A 34 12.87 -19.20 -5.28
CA ALA A 34 14.23 -19.39 -5.75
C ALA A 34 14.88 -20.71 -5.30
N THR A 35 14.43 -21.26 -4.17
CA THR A 35 15.04 -22.45 -3.53
C THR A 35 14.24 -23.73 -3.72
N SER A 36 12.97 -23.64 -4.12
CA SER A 36 12.12 -24.81 -4.33
C SER A 36 12.46 -25.54 -5.62
N GLY A 37 12.54 -26.87 -5.56
CA GLY A 37 12.83 -27.72 -6.72
C GLY A 37 11.65 -27.93 -7.67
N THR A 38 10.44 -27.47 -7.29
CA THR A 38 9.20 -27.64 -8.06
C THR A 38 8.28 -26.45 -7.82
N ALA A 39 7.75 -25.86 -8.91
CA ALA A 39 6.73 -24.82 -8.85
C ALA A 39 5.33 -25.41 -9.16
N PRO A 40 4.35 -25.35 -8.23
CA PRO A 40 3.06 -26.04 -8.38
C PRO A 40 2.24 -25.65 -9.62
N LEU A 41 2.41 -24.43 -10.14
CA LEU A 41 1.68 -23.85 -11.26
C LEU A 41 2.61 -23.38 -12.39
N ALA A 42 3.75 -24.03 -12.60
CA ALA A 42 4.72 -23.67 -13.64
C ALA A 42 4.07 -23.51 -15.03
N ASP A 43 3.17 -24.43 -15.41
CA ASP A 43 2.47 -24.41 -16.71
C ASP A 43 1.49 -23.24 -16.86
N SER A 44 1.08 -22.62 -15.75
CA SER A 44 0.14 -21.49 -15.73
C SER A 44 0.82 -20.14 -15.50
N ARG A 45 2.15 -20.05 -15.66
CA ARG A 45 2.94 -18.84 -15.37
C ARG A 45 2.38 -17.58 -16.04
N ASP A 46 2.00 -17.66 -17.32
CA ASP A 46 1.54 -16.51 -18.10
C ASP A 46 0.20 -16.02 -17.56
N LEU A 47 -0.72 -16.95 -17.26
CA LEU A 47 -2.03 -16.64 -16.69
C LEU A 47 -1.89 -15.98 -15.31
N VAL A 48 -1.01 -16.51 -14.45
CA VAL A 48 -0.74 -15.91 -13.14
C VAL A 48 -0.11 -14.54 -13.28
N PHE A 49 0.88 -14.38 -14.18
CA PHE A 49 1.52 -13.10 -14.43
C PHE A 49 0.51 -12.03 -14.87
N TYR A 50 -0.32 -12.32 -15.86
CA TYR A 50 -1.34 -11.37 -16.33
C TYR A 50 -2.45 -11.14 -15.30
N GLY A 51 -2.81 -12.16 -14.51
CA GLY A 51 -3.74 -12.01 -13.40
C GLY A 51 -3.21 -11.06 -12.33
N VAL A 52 -1.96 -11.23 -11.90
CA VAL A 52 -1.29 -10.32 -10.96
C VAL A 52 -1.18 -8.92 -11.57
N ALA A 53 -0.83 -8.79 -12.85
CA ALA A 53 -0.74 -7.50 -13.53
C ALA A 53 -2.08 -6.75 -13.53
N LEU A 54 -3.18 -7.44 -13.83
CA LEU A 54 -4.52 -6.85 -13.82
C LEU A 54 -4.90 -6.35 -12.42
N VAL A 55 -4.69 -7.20 -11.40
CA VAL A 55 -4.95 -6.80 -10.00
C VAL A 55 -4.02 -5.65 -9.60
N ALA A 56 -2.77 -5.63 -10.05
CA ALA A 56 -1.83 -4.56 -9.76
C ALA A 56 -2.32 -3.19 -10.25
N VAL A 57 -2.82 -3.14 -11.49
CA VAL A 57 -3.42 -1.93 -12.06
C VAL A 57 -4.67 -1.51 -11.27
N ALA A 58 -5.58 -2.44 -11.02
CA ALA A 58 -6.82 -2.16 -10.30
C ALA A 58 -6.58 -1.68 -8.85
N ALA A 59 -5.68 -2.36 -8.14
CA ALA A 59 -5.29 -2.02 -6.78
C ALA A 59 -4.59 -0.67 -6.71
N THR A 60 -3.67 -0.38 -7.64
CA THR A 60 -2.99 0.93 -7.70
C THR A 60 -4.00 2.05 -7.95
N ALA A 61 -4.90 1.87 -8.93
CA ALA A 61 -5.96 2.84 -9.21
C ALA A 61 -6.89 3.04 -8.00
N GLY A 62 -7.29 1.94 -7.34
CA GLY A 62 -8.13 1.97 -6.14
C GLY A 62 -7.45 2.70 -4.96
N ALA A 63 -6.16 2.44 -4.73
CA ALA A 63 -5.38 3.12 -3.69
C ALA A 63 -5.31 4.63 -3.92
N PHE A 64 -5.01 5.07 -5.15
CA PHE A 64 -5.03 6.49 -5.49
C PHE A 64 -6.43 7.10 -5.40
N ALA A 65 -7.48 6.39 -5.81
CA ALA A 65 -8.84 6.87 -5.70
C ALA A 65 -9.25 7.10 -4.24
N LEU A 66 -8.96 6.14 -3.34
CA LEU A 66 -9.21 6.27 -1.91
C LEU A 66 -8.44 7.45 -1.31
N PHE A 67 -7.19 7.63 -1.71
CA PHE A 67 -6.36 8.73 -1.23
C PHE A 67 -6.88 10.10 -1.72
N ARG A 68 -7.34 10.20 -2.98
CA ARG A 68 -7.97 11.44 -3.50
C ARG A 68 -9.32 11.70 -2.85
N MET A 69 -10.12 10.66 -2.58
CA MET A 69 -11.37 10.79 -1.81
C MET A 69 -11.11 11.30 -0.39
N MET A 70 -10.04 10.83 0.26
CA MET A 70 -9.60 11.35 1.55
C MET A 70 -9.35 12.85 1.49
N GLU A 71 -8.50 13.31 0.55
CA GLU A 71 -8.18 14.73 0.41
C GLU A 71 -9.42 15.57 0.09
N GLY A 72 -10.30 15.08 -0.80
CA GLY A 72 -11.56 15.75 -1.14
C GLY A 72 -12.51 15.90 0.06
N ARG A 73 -12.60 14.87 0.92
CA ARG A 73 -13.44 14.93 2.13
C ARG A 73 -12.80 15.75 3.25
N LEU A 74 -11.47 15.79 3.33
CA LEU A 74 -10.76 16.64 4.30
C LEU A 74 -11.04 18.13 4.09
N LEU A 75 -11.27 18.56 2.86
CA LEU A 75 -11.70 19.93 2.56
C LEU A 75 -13.09 20.27 3.14
N GLN A 76 -13.92 19.26 3.40
CA GLN A 76 -15.29 19.42 3.91
C GLN A 76 -15.41 19.12 5.40
N ALA A 77 -14.31 18.74 6.06
CA ALA A 77 -14.34 18.30 7.46
C ALA A 77 -14.60 19.48 8.41
N GLY A 78 -15.61 19.34 9.27
CA GLY A 78 -16.00 20.38 10.23
C GLY A 78 -15.17 20.40 11.51
N SER A 79 -14.35 19.36 11.75
CA SER A 79 -13.54 19.26 12.98
C SER A 79 -12.25 18.45 12.79
N ASP A 80 -11.29 18.63 13.71
CA ASP A 80 -10.06 17.84 13.75
C ASP A 80 -10.31 16.35 14.01
N ALA A 81 -11.33 16.04 14.82
CA ALA A 81 -11.72 14.67 15.11
C ALA A 81 -12.28 13.96 13.87
N GLU A 82 -13.08 14.68 13.06
CA GLU A 82 -13.58 14.19 11.79
C GLU A 82 -12.46 14.00 10.76
N ALA A 83 -11.55 14.98 10.63
CA ALA A 83 -10.39 14.88 9.76
C ALA A 83 -9.51 13.66 10.10
N ALA A 84 -9.25 13.43 11.40
CA ALA A 84 -8.52 12.25 11.86
C ALA A 84 -9.24 10.94 11.53
N ALA A 85 -10.57 10.90 11.65
CA ALA A 85 -11.38 9.75 11.26
C ALA A 85 -11.34 9.49 9.75
N LEU A 86 -11.38 10.54 8.92
CA LEU A 86 -11.24 10.45 7.46
C LEU A 86 -9.86 9.89 7.06
N ILE A 87 -8.78 10.39 7.66
CA ILE A 87 -7.43 9.88 7.38
C ILE A 87 -7.32 8.38 7.71
N ARG A 88 -7.91 7.94 8.82
CA ARG A 88 -7.92 6.51 9.17
C ARG A 88 -8.79 5.67 8.24
N SER A 89 -9.99 6.14 7.92
CA SER A 89 -10.99 5.40 7.14
C SER A 89 -10.67 5.32 5.64
N PHE A 90 -9.89 6.25 5.10
CA PHE A 90 -9.51 6.23 3.69
C PHE A 90 -8.02 5.95 3.48
N GLY A 91 -7.16 6.51 4.33
CA GLY A 91 -5.72 6.36 4.19
C GLY A 91 -5.23 4.94 4.46
N ILE A 92 -5.67 4.31 5.55
CA ILE A 92 -5.25 2.93 5.89
C ILE A 92 -5.72 1.95 4.80
N PRO A 93 -7.00 1.98 4.36
CA PRO A 93 -7.43 1.13 3.24
C PRO A 93 -6.71 1.44 1.92
N ALA A 94 -6.35 2.70 1.65
CA ALA A 94 -5.58 3.04 0.46
C ALA A 94 -4.22 2.30 0.45
N LEU A 95 -3.53 2.29 1.59
CA LEU A 95 -2.26 1.56 1.71
C LEU A 95 -2.44 0.04 1.65
N ALA A 96 -3.45 -0.50 2.35
CA ALA A 96 -3.78 -1.92 2.29
C ALA A 96 -4.24 -2.37 0.88
N THR A 97 -4.79 -1.45 0.08
CA THR A 97 -5.06 -1.73 -1.33
C THR A 97 -3.74 -1.74 -2.12
N ALA A 98 -2.84 -0.78 -1.86
CA ALA A 98 -1.57 -0.66 -2.55
C ALA A 98 -0.57 -1.80 -2.27
N GLU A 99 -0.75 -2.59 -1.20
CA GLU A 99 0.10 -3.76 -0.89
C GLU A 99 -0.29 -5.04 -1.64
N LEU A 100 -1.55 -5.14 -2.10
CA LEU A 100 -2.05 -6.32 -2.83
C LEU A 100 -1.16 -6.74 -4.00
N PRO A 101 -0.62 -5.83 -4.84
CA PRO A 101 0.27 -6.19 -5.94
C PRO A 101 1.55 -6.87 -5.45
N ALA A 102 2.11 -6.43 -4.32
CA ALA A 102 3.30 -7.01 -3.71
C ALA A 102 3.02 -8.43 -3.17
N ILE A 103 1.91 -8.58 -2.45
CA ILE A 103 1.50 -9.87 -1.88
C ILE A 103 1.19 -10.88 -3.00
N LEU A 104 0.40 -10.49 -3.99
CA LEU A 104 0.04 -11.37 -5.10
C LEU A 104 1.21 -11.64 -6.03
N GLY A 105 2.10 -10.67 -6.24
CA GLY A 105 3.35 -10.87 -6.97
C GLY A 105 4.26 -11.90 -6.29
N ALA A 106 4.34 -11.85 -4.97
CA ALA A 106 5.08 -12.80 -4.15
C ALA A 106 4.48 -14.22 -4.21
N VAL A 107 3.17 -14.33 -4.03
CA VAL A 107 2.45 -15.61 -4.14
C VAL A 107 2.58 -16.17 -5.56
N GLY A 108 2.45 -15.33 -6.58
CA GLY A 108 2.64 -15.70 -7.98
C GLY A 108 4.04 -16.24 -8.26
N ALA A 109 5.08 -15.60 -7.72
CA ALA A 109 6.46 -16.05 -7.86
C ALA A 109 6.65 -17.42 -7.23
N PHE A 110 6.13 -17.63 -6.01
CA PHE A 110 6.20 -18.93 -5.34
C PHE A 110 5.46 -20.03 -6.11
N LEU A 111 4.25 -19.76 -6.59
CA LEU A 111 3.44 -20.77 -7.26
C LEU A 111 3.99 -21.16 -8.63
N THR A 112 4.61 -20.23 -9.36
CA THR A 112 4.99 -20.44 -10.77
C THR A 112 6.50 -20.56 -10.99
N GLY A 113 7.31 -20.14 -10.01
CA GLY A 113 8.75 -19.98 -10.16
C GLY A 113 9.16 -18.71 -10.94
N GLU A 114 8.19 -17.92 -11.41
CA GLU A 114 8.45 -16.71 -12.20
C GLU A 114 8.77 -15.53 -11.28
N LEU A 115 10.06 -15.21 -11.14
CA LEU A 115 10.51 -14.11 -10.28
C LEU A 115 10.12 -12.73 -10.81
N LEU A 116 9.78 -12.60 -12.10
CA LEU A 116 9.34 -11.33 -12.67
C LEU A 116 8.06 -10.79 -12.01
N THR A 117 7.20 -11.65 -11.45
CA THR A 117 6.01 -11.19 -10.71
C THR A 117 6.37 -10.42 -9.44
N LEU A 118 7.59 -10.56 -8.90
CA LEU A 118 8.04 -9.74 -7.77
C LEU A 118 8.19 -8.26 -8.14
N ALA A 119 8.35 -7.93 -9.44
CA ALA A 119 8.42 -6.54 -9.89
C ALA A 119 7.13 -5.77 -9.58
N PHE A 120 5.98 -6.44 -9.42
CA PHE A 120 4.74 -5.80 -8.97
C PHE A 120 4.84 -5.27 -7.54
N GLY A 121 5.81 -5.69 -6.74
CA GLY A 121 6.12 -5.06 -5.45
C GLY A 121 6.56 -3.60 -5.57
N ALA A 122 7.09 -3.17 -6.73
CA ALA A 122 7.53 -1.80 -6.96
C ALA A 122 6.38 -0.77 -6.83
N THR A 123 5.13 -1.16 -7.11
CA THR A 123 3.99 -0.26 -6.98
C THR A 123 3.72 0.11 -5.53
N LEU A 124 3.88 -0.83 -4.60
CA LEU A 124 3.77 -0.56 -3.16
C LEU A 124 4.84 0.46 -2.72
N PHE A 125 6.08 0.28 -3.15
CA PHE A 125 7.15 1.24 -2.83
C PHE A 125 6.85 2.63 -3.37
N ALA A 126 6.46 2.73 -4.64
CA ALA A 126 6.13 4.01 -5.25
C ALA A 126 4.97 4.69 -4.52
N PHE A 127 3.91 3.94 -4.19
CA PHE A 127 2.78 4.48 -3.46
C PHE A 127 3.16 4.91 -2.04
N ALA A 128 3.87 4.06 -1.29
CA ALA A 128 4.32 4.36 0.08
C ALA A 128 5.23 5.59 0.11
N TRP A 129 6.16 5.71 -0.84
CA TRP A 129 7.02 6.89 -0.99
C TRP A 129 6.19 8.16 -1.27
N LEU A 130 5.27 8.07 -2.22
CA LEU A 130 4.43 9.20 -2.63
C LEU A 130 3.40 9.62 -1.59
N THR A 131 3.03 8.75 -0.65
CA THR A 131 1.96 9.00 0.34
C THR A 131 2.43 8.98 1.78
N TRP A 132 3.74 8.88 2.00
CA TRP A 132 4.33 8.75 3.33
C TRP A 132 3.85 9.84 4.30
N PRO A 133 3.32 9.48 5.49
CA PRO A 133 2.76 10.42 6.45
C PRO A 133 3.85 11.16 7.25
N SER A 134 4.67 11.98 6.57
CA SER A 134 5.62 12.91 7.19
C SER A 134 4.91 13.97 8.04
N ASP A 135 5.65 14.68 8.90
CA ASP A 135 5.05 15.69 9.79
C ASP A 135 4.42 16.81 8.97
N ASP A 136 5.10 17.24 7.91
CA ASP A 136 4.60 18.23 6.95
C ASP A 136 3.33 17.75 6.23
N ARG A 137 3.27 16.47 5.87
CA ARG A 137 2.12 15.92 5.14
C ARG A 137 0.89 15.76 6.03
N VAL A 138 1.08 15.28 7.25
CA VAL A 138 -0.02 15.21 8.23
C VAL A 138 -0.49 16.62 8.59
N GLY A 139 0.43 17.56 8.78
CA GLY A 139 0.11 18.98 8.96
C GLY A 139 -0.66 19.55 7.77
N TYR A 140 -0.23 19.24 6.55
CA TYR A 140 -0.95 19.62 5.33
C TYR A 140 -2.37 19.06 5.30
N TRP A 141 -2.57 17.76 5.53
CA TRP A 141 -3.90 17.14 5.53
C TRP A 141 -4.84 17.73 6.57
N LEU A 142 -4.35 18.00 7.78
CA LEU A 142 -5.13 18.66 8.81
C LEU A 142 -5.42 20.13 8.45
N SER A 143 -4.52 20.79 7.73
CA SER A 143 -4.72 22.17 7.26
C SER A 143 -5.73 22.29 6.12
N LEU A 144 -5.98 21.22 5.36
CA LEU A 144 -6.92 21.24 4.23
C LEU A 144 -8.33 21.67 4.66
N ARG A 145 -8.75 21.31 5.88
CA ARG A 145 -10.06 21.73 6.42
C ARG A 145 -10.21 23.25 6.55
N HIS A 146 -9.10 23.98 6.70
CA HIS A 146 -9.11 25.43 6.86
C HIS A 146 -9.14 26.18 5.52
N ARG A 147 -9.14 25.44 4.40
CA ARG A 147 -9.11 25.99 3.04
C ARG A 147 -10.41 25.77 2.27
N GLY A 148 -11.31 24.92 2.77
CA GLY A 148 -12.67 24.74 2.24
C GLY A 148 -13.65 25.63 2.99
#